data_AF-A0A452HYF6-F1
#
_entry.id   AF-A0A452HYF6-F1
#
_cell.length_a   1.000
_cell.length_b   1.000
_cell.length_c   1.000
_cell.angle_alpha   90.00
_cell.angle_beta   90.00
_cell.angle_gamma   90.00
#
_symmetry.space_group_name_H-M   'P 1'
#
loop_
_entity.id
_entity.type
_entity.pdbx_description
1 polymer ?
#
loop_
_entity_poly.entity_id
_entity_poly.type
_entity_poly.pdbx_seq_one_letter_code
_entity_poly.pdbx_strand_id
1 'polypeptide(L)'
;LELGVWCDVELVESGGGFRKPGESLKLSCKVRQAPGKGLHYHTDWVKGRFTISRDNPNNLLFLQMTGLKPEDTARYYCARDTQ
;
A
#
# COMPACT_ATOMS: atom_id res chain seq x y z
N LEU A 1 -24.94 9.35 26.01
CA LEU A 1 -23.62 9.99 25.76
C LEU A 1 -22.91 9.12 24.74
N GLU A 2 -23.14 9.43 23.47
CA GLU A 2 -22.47 8.75 22.36
C GLU A 2 -21.01 9.20 22.29
N LEU A 3 -20.09 8.26 22.34
CA LEU A 3 -18.74 8.43 21.81
C LEU A 3 -18.46 7.22 20.92
N GLY A 4 -19.23 7.14 19.83
CA GLY A 4 -18.88 6.29 18.70
C GLY A 4 -17.60 6.84 18.09
N VAL A 5 -16.46 6.23 18.43
CA VAL A 5 -15.21 6.46 17.71
C VAL A 5 -15.39 5.84 16.32
N TRP A 6 -15.86 6.63 15.37
CA TRP A 6 -15.74 6.31 13.96
C TRP A 6 -14.27 6.49 13.62
N CYS A 7 -13.48 5.41 13.64
CA CYS A 7 -12.12 5.49 13.12
C CYS A 7 -12.20 5.75 11.62
N ASP A 8 -11.89 7.00 11.26
CA ASP A 8 -11.64 7.36 9.87
C ASP A 8 -10.44 6.56 9.36
N VAL A 9 -10.55 6.08 8.13
CA VAL A 9 -9.54 5.24 7.49
C VAL A 9 -8.71 6.15 6.63
N GLU A 10 -7.57 6.55 7.17
CA GLU A 10 -6.62 7.37 6.45
C GLU A 10 -5.57 6.47 5.79
N LEU A 11 -5.46 6.60 4.46
CA LEU A 11 -4.40 5.98 3.66
C LEU A 11 -3.33 7.05 3.41
N VAL A 12 -2.17 6.87 4.03
CA VAL A 12 -1.03 7.80 3.81
C VAL A 12 -0.01 7.11 2.94
N GLU A 13 0.05 7.52 1.69
CA GLU A 13 1.03 7.05 0.71
C GLU A 13 2.35 7.80 0.88
N SER A 14 3.46 7.08 0.92
CA SER A 14 4.78 7.70 0.90
C SER A 14 5.75 6.94 0.00
N GLY A 15 6.52 7.69 -0.79
CA GLY A 15 7.37 7.19 -1.86
C GLY A 15 6.95 7.70 -3.24
N GLY A 16 7.65 7.25 -4.26
CA GLY A 16 7.48 7.70 -5.65
C GLY A 16 8.52 8.73 -6.08
N GLY A 17 8.43 9.14 -7.34
CA GLY A 17 9.37 10.06 -7.98
C GLY A 17 10.07 9.45 -9.19
N PHE A 18 10.89 10.27 -9.85
CA PHE A 18 11.63 9.84 -11.04
C PHE A 18 12.70 8.80 -10.69
N ARG A 19 12.74 7.72 -11.47
CA ARG A 19 13.72 6.64 -11.38
C ARG A 19 14.25 6.33 -12.76
N LYS A 20 15.53 5.96 -12.82
CA LYS A 20 16.12 5.50 -14.08
C LYS A 20 15.66 4.07 -14.38
N PRO A 21 15.59 3.67 -15.66
CA PRO A 21 15.34 2.28 -16.01
C PRO A 21 16.33 1.34 -15.32
N GLY A 22 15.84 0.22 -14.80
CA GLY A 22 16.60 -0.78 -14.04
C GLY A 22 16.67 -0.52 -12.53
N GLU A 23 16.33 0.68 -12.04
CA GLU A 23 16.31 0.96 -10.60
C GLU A 23 15.13 0.27 -9.90
N SER A 24 15.20 0.22 -8.57
CA SER A 24 14.12 -0.29 -7.73
C SER A 24 13.42 0.85 -6.99
N LEU A 25 12.12 0.68 -6.74
CA LEU A 25 11.30 1.63 -5.98
C LEU A 25 10.52 0.88 -4.91
N LYS A 26 10.44 1.48 -3.72
CA LYS A 26 9.59 1.01 -2.64
C LYS A 26 8.55 2.08 -2.34
N LEU A 27 7.29 1.73 -2.53
CA LEU A 27 6.15 2.54 -2.07
C LEU A 27 5.68 2.00 -0.73
N SER A 28 5.15 2.87 0.09
CA SER A 28 4.54 2.52 1.37
C SER A 28 3.17 3.16 1.52
N CYS A 29 2.28 2.49 2.23
CA CYS A 29 0.97 2.98 2.58
C CYS A 29 0.67 2.67 4.03
N LYS A 30 0.41 3.69 4.83
CA LYS A 30 -0.07 3.53 6.20
C LYS A 30 -1.58 3.41 6.19
N VAL A 31 -2.10 2.36 6.83
CA VAL A 31 -3.53 2.14 6.96
C VAL A 31 -3.94 2.37 8.40
N ARG A 32 -4.77 3.38 8.66
CA ARG A 32 -5.38 3.52 9.98
C ARG A 32 -6.66 2.69 10.05
N GLN A 33 -6.72 1.74 10.98
CA GLN A 33 -7.91 0.91 11.18
C GLN A 33 -8.53 1.15 12.55
N ALA A 34 -9.84 0.91 12.63
CA ALA A 34 -10.54 0.78 13.91
C ALA A 34 -10.01 -0.43 14.69
N PRO A 35 -9.96 -0.38 16.04
CA PRO A 35 -9.64 -1.54 16.85
C PRO A 35 -10.55 -2.73 16.48
N GLY A 36 -9.96 -3.92 16.26
CA GLY A 36 -10.71 -5.16 16.02
C GLY A 36 -11.09 -5.46 14.56
N LYS A 37 -10.74 -4.62 13.58
CA LYS A 37 -10.92 -4.92 12.15
C LYS A 37 -9.60 -5.44 11.55
N GLY A 38 -9.66 -6.60 10.90
CA GLY A 38 -8.54 -7.16 10.13
C GLY A 38 -8.53 -6.61 8.71
N LEU A 39 -7.34 -6.35 8.15
CA LEU A 39 -7.19 -5.87 6.78
C LEU A 39 -7.05 -7.06 5.82
N HIS A 40 -8.11 -7.38 5.06
CA HIS A 40 -8.11 -8.39 4.01
C HIS A 40 -7.55 -7.79 2.71
N TYR A 41 -6.71 -8.53 1.98
CA TYR A 41 -6.17 -8.07 0.70
C TYR A 41 -6.01 -9.23 -0.27
N HIS A 42 -6.40 -9.00 -1.53
CA HIS A 42 -6.20 -9.93 -2.63
C HIS A 42 -4.89 -9.60 -3.34
N THR A 43 -3.95 -10.55 -3.35
CA THR A 43 -2.63 -10.40 -3.99
C THR A 43 -2.62 -10.87 -5.46
N ASP A 44 -3.78 -11.07 -6.06
CA ASP A 44 -3.89 -11.75 -7.36
C ASP A 44 -3.31 -10.96 -8.54
N TRP A 45 -3.06 -9.65 -8.38
CA TRP A 45 -2.61 -8.74 -9.44
C TRP A 45 -1.10 -8.54 -9.53
N VAL A 46 -0.32 -8.92 -8.51
CA VAL A 46 1.16 -8.78 -8.50
C VAL A 46 1.82 -10.11 -8.81
N LYS A 47 1.81 -10.52 -10.08
CA LYS A 47 2.67 -11.60 -10.59
C LYS A 47 3.85 -11.00 -11.34
N GLY A 48 5.08 -11.36 -10.95
CA GLY A 48 6.30 -10.97 -11.67
C GLY A 48 7.31 -10.18 -10.83
N ARG A 49 7.69 -8.98 -11.28
CA ARG A 49 8.80 -8.17 -10.74
C ARG A 49 8.46 -7.36 -9.48
N PHE A 50 7.19 -7.37 -9.07
CA PHE A 50 6.68 -6.57 -7.96
C PHE A 50 6.28 -7.48 -6.80
N THR A 51 6.60 -7.05 -5.58
CA THR A 51 6.34 -7.77 -4.34
C THR A 51 5.56 -6.89 -3.38
N ILE A 52 4.44 -7.37 -2.86
CA ILE A 52 3.69 -6.69 -1.80
C ILE A 52 4.04 -7.34 -0.46
N SER A 53 4.34 -6.53 0.56
CA SER A 53 4.57 -6.99 1.93
C SER A 53 3.87 -6.10 2.95
N ARG A 54 3.66 -6.62 4.17
CA ARG A 54 2.94 -5.92 5.24
C ARG A 54 3.71 -5.97 6.55
N ASP A 55 3.69 -4.86 7.27
CA ASP A 55 4.07 -4.72 8.65
C ASP A 55 2.81 -4.46 9.50
N ASN A 56 2.33 -5.51 10.16
CA ASN A 56 1.12 -5.48 10.98
C ASN A 56 1.27 -4.56 12.21
N PRO A 57 2.33 -4.65 13.03
CA PRO A 57 2.52 -3.74 14.16
C PRO A 57 2.42 -2.26 13.81
N ASN A 58 2.97 -1.87 12.65
CA ASN A 58 2.96 -0.47 12.22
C ASN A 58 1.81 -0.10 11.27
N ASN A 59 0.95 -1.05 10.94
CA ASN A 59 -0.09 -0.94 9.91
C ASN A 59 0.43 -0.37 8.58
N LEU A 60 1.58 -0.85 8.13
CA LEU A 60 2.19 -0.43 6.87
C LEU A 60 2.07 -1.52 5.81
N LEU A 61 1.66 -1.12 4.61
CA LEU A 61 1.75 -1.91 3.40
C LEU A 61 2.91 -1.38 2.56
N PHE A 62 3.67 -2.27 1.94
CA PHE A 62 4.77 -1.94 1.06
C PHE A 62 4.58 -2.57 -0.31
N LEU A 63 4.86 -1.82 -1.36
CA LEU A 63 5.00 -2.31 -2.73
C LEU A 63 6.45 -2.12 -3.16
N GLN A 64 7.17 -3.24 -3.28
CA GLN A 64 8.54 -3.29 -3.77
C GLN A 64 8.52 -3.57 -5.27
N MET A 65 9.11 -2.68 -6.05
CA MET A 65 9.27 -2.82 -7.49
C MET A 65 10.76 -2.95 -7.82
N THR A 66 11.14 -4.00 -8.55
CA THR A 66 12.53 -4.22 -8.95
C THR A 66 12.69 -4.16 -10.46
N GLY A 67 13.81 -3.56 -10.91
CA GLY A 67 14.14 -3.44 -12.33
C GLY A 67 13.10 -2.66 -13.13
N LEU A 68 12.77 -1.43 -12.70
CA LEU A 68 11.76 -0.58 -13.33
C LEU A 68 12.00 -0.38 -14.82
N LYS A 69 10.93 -0.39 -15.60
CA LYS A 69 10.92 -0.06 -17.02
C LYS A 69 10.09 1.20 -17.26
N PRO A 70 10.26 1.90 -18.40
CA PRO A 70 9.41 3.03 -18.75
C PRO A 70 7.91 2.69 -18.69
N GLU A 71 7.54 1.47 -19.07
CA GLU A 71 6.16 0.95 -19.01
C GLU A 71 5.58 0.84 -17.58
N ASP A 72 6.43 0.84 -16.55
CA ASP A 72 6.02 0.80 -15.14
C ASP A 72 5.68 2.21 -14.60
N THR A 73 5.72 3.24 -15.45
CA THR A 73 5.36 4.61 -15.07
C THR A 73 3.84 4.75 -14.99
N ALA A 74 3.31 4.72 -13.78
CA ALA A 74 1.88 4.87 -13.52
C ALA A 74 1.65 5.58 -12.20
N ARG A 75 0.37 5.90 -11.95
CA ARG A 75 -0.08 6.32 -10.62
C ARG A 75 -0.45 5.09 -9.82
N TYR A 76 0.22 4.89 -8.70
CA TYR A 76 -0.01 3.77 -7.81
C TYR A 76 -0.82 4.24 -6.61
N TYR A 77 -1.98 3.63 -6.41
CA TYR A 77 -2.87 3.95 -5.30
C TYR A 77 -2.87 2.82 -4.29
N CYS A 78 -2.86 3.19 -3.01
CA CYS A 78 -3.25 2.32 -1.93
C CYS A 78 -4.77 2.33 -1.83
N ALA A 79 -5.36 1.14 -1.78
CA ALA A 79 -6.79 0.98 -1.62
C ALA A 79 -7.09 -0.15 -0.65
N ARG A 80 -8.24 -0.06 0.02
CA ARG A 80 -8.80 -1.13 0.85
C ARG A 80 -10.17 -1.48 0.32
N ASP A 81 -10.47 -2.77 0.26
CA ASP A 81 -11.84 -3.20 0.00
C ASP A 81 -12.77 -2.76 1.15
N THR A 82 -13.88 -2.14 0.79
CA THR A 82 -14.93 -1.73 1.73
C THR A 82 -16.11 -2.67 1.53
N GLN A 83 -16.05 -3.85 2.13
CA GLN A 83 -17.23 -4.67 2.36
C GLN A 83 -17.99 -4.20 3.59
#